data_AF-A0A6M3XR21-F1
#
_entry.id   AF-A0A6M3XR21-F1
#
_cell.length_a   1.000
_cell.length_b   1.000
_cell.length_c   1.000
_cell.angle_alpha   90.00
_cell.angle_beta   90.00
_cell.angle_gamma   90.00
#
_symmetry.space_group_name_H-M   'P 1'
#
loop_
_entity.id
_entity.type
_entity.pdbx_description
1 polymer ?
#
loop_
_entity_poly.entity_id
_entity_poly.type
_entity_poly.pdbx_seq_one_letter_code
_entity_poly.pdbx_strand_id
1 'polypeptide(L)'
;MTTLADLTLDVYDMLHGVAQVQRPVEDTLSTATADAADVEWRMSTPALWRRGDYAEHWKGTGTAGEVVLMTEDHPAAADVTVRRSQLRSTADTGVLAIGQVFLKNPPVPAVMIQRAINETVDNDLYANPFRVWYHAQRTLTPVADKHYYELNAYDFDVDDMWQLDLADTAVGAATFDETGGGTDDLWTSAGHGLAVGDHVRFTAVGTGAAGYAVDTDYWVYSVPSVNTFTLSATRGGLKVEGTGDSAGTWTLVKQLPSLHEFDVQWWRAIVPAATNMSSTGGALYLRQWFDDDHTVYYTARARPDSAAIASLPADIIDMVPWGAMARLVGSIAHRDRQDPRRRSERDKADQPFIDAGFFQNRFLEMKRAYRNRLLLEKPPQRRAQVGHRIGG
;
A
#
# COMPACT_ATOMS: atom_id res chain seq x y z
N MET A 1 -3.24 4.80 -4.95
CA MET A 1 -3.01 3.43 -4.43
C MET A 1 -4.27 2.66 -4.70
N THR A 2 -4.18 1.52 -5.39
CA THR A 2 -5.34 0.69 -5.72
C THR A 2 -5.89 0.05 -4.45
N THR A 3 -7.21 0.07 -4.29
CA THR A 3 -7.92 -0.47 -3.12
C THR A 3 -8.60 -1.79 -3.48
N LEU A 4 -9.10 -2.53 -2.47
CA LEU A 4 -9.97 -3.70 -2.70
C LEU A 4 -11.22 -3.33 -3.53
N ALA A 5 -11.70 -2.10 -3.36
CA ALA A 5 -12.87 -1.60 -4.05
C ALA A 5 -12.57 -1.41 -5.56
N ASP A 6 -11.41 -0.84 -5.89
CA ASP A 6 -10.95 -0.70 -7.28
C ASP A 6 -10.81 -2.07 -7.96
N LEU A 7 -10.16 -3.04 -7.29
CA LEU A 7 -10.02 -4.40 -7.81
C LEU A 7 -11.37 -5.12 -8.00
N THR A 8 -12.36 -4.79 -7.16
CA THR A 8 -13.72 -5.35 -7.30
C THR A 8 -14.38 -4.81 -8.57
N LEU A 9 -14.19 -3.53 -8.89
CA LEU A 9 -14.67 -2.94 -10.14
C LEU A 9 -13.97 -3.57 -11.35
N ASP A 10 -12.65 -3.77 -11.29
CA ASP A 10 -11.91 -4.44 -12.38
C ASP A 10 -12.47 -5.84 -12.67
N VAL A 11 -12.70 -6.65 -11.63
CA VAL A 11 -13.29 -7.99 -11.78
C VAL A 11 -14.72 -7.90 -12.30
N TYR A 12 -15.50 -6.92 -11.86
CA TYR A 12 -16.86 -6.70 -12.34
C TYR A 12 -16.89 -6.34 -13.83
N ASP A 13 -15.99 -5.46 -14.27
CA ASP A 13 -15.83 -5.09 -15.67
C ASP A 13 -15.34 -6.27 -16.52
N MET A 14 -14.50 -7.14 -15.97
CA MET A 14 -14.11 -8.40 -16.62
C MET A 14 -15.28 -9.40 -16.75
N LEU A 15 -16.17 -9.47 -15.75
CA LEU A 15 -17.35 -10.34 -15.78
C LEU A 15 -18.40 -9.89 -16.81
N HIS A 16 -18.66 -8.58 -16.86
CA HIS A 16 -19.79 -8.03 -17.59
C HIS A 16 -19.41 -7.36 -18.91
N GLY A 17 -18.12 -7.13 -19.14
CA GLY A 17 -17.60 -6.37 -20.26
C GLY A 17 -17.92 -4.87 -20.17
N VAL A 18 -17.12 -4.06 -20.86
CA VAL A 18 -17.37 -2.61 -20.96
C VAL A 18 -18.65 -2.32 -21.77
N ALA A 19 -19.11 -3.26 -22.61
CA ALA A 19 -20.27 -3.13 -23.49
C ALA A 19 -21.41 -4.13 -23.18
N GLN A 20 -22.35 -3.66 -22.35
CA GLN A 20 -23.82 -3.86 -22.32
C GLN A 20 -24.54 -5.21 -22.49
N VAL A 21 -23.96 -6.35 -22.82
CA VAL A 21 -24.85 -7.43 -23.33
C VAL A 21 -25.78 -8.04 -22.26
N GLN A 22 -25.41 -8.13 -20.98
CA GLN A 22 -26.34 -8.52 -19.90
C GLN A 22 -25.90 -7.94 -18.55
N ARG A 23 -25.97 -6.62 -18.37
CA ARG A 23 -25.87 -6.06 -17.01
C ARG A 23 -27.03 -6.60 -16.17
N PRO A 24 -26.82 -6.90 -14.88
CA PRO A 24 -27.93 -7.16 -13.97
C PRO A 24 -28.92 -6.00 -14.06
N VAL A 25 -30.21 -6.31 -14.01
CA VAL A 25 -31.19 -5.24 -14.10
C VAL A 25 -31.09 -4.38 -12.85
N GLU A 26 -31.02 -3.07 -13.05
CA GLU A 26 -30.89 -2.10 -11.98
C GLU A 26 -32.27 -1.59 -11.54
N ASP A 27 -32.44 -1.37 -10.25
CA ASP A 27 -33.58 -0.65 -9.70
C ASP A 27 -33.11 0.35 -8.65
N THR A 28 -33.94 1.34 -8.32
CA THR A 28 -33.62 2.33 -7.30
C THR A 28 -34.55 2.24 -6.12
N LEU A 29 -33.99 2.44 -4.93
CA LEU A 29 -34.75 2.53 -3.69
C LEU A 29 -35.51 3.86 -3.66
N SER A 30 -36.83 3.82 -3.60
CA SER A 30 -37.69 5.00 -3.64
C SER A 30 -38.04 5.57 -2.26
N THR A 31 -37.86 4.78 -1.20
CA THR A 31 -38.12 5.20 0.19
C THR A 31 -36.94 4.82 1.08
N ALA A 32 -36.49 5.73 1.94
CA ALA A 32 -35.38 5.45 2.86
C ALA A 32 -35.78 4.35 3.86
N THR A 33 -34.85 3.45 4.18
CA THR A 33 -35.17 2.26 4.97
C THR A 33 -34.43 2.25 6.31
N ALA A 34 -35.18 2.01 7.39
CA ALA A 34 -34.64 1.92 8.74
C ALA A 34 -33.72 0.70 8.89
N ASP A 35 -32.79 0.77 9.83
CA ASP A 35 -31.83 -0.30 10.08
C ASP A 35 -32.45 -1.43 10.94
N ALA A 36 -33.24 -2.31 10.30
CA ALA A 36 -33.88 -3.46 10.93
C ALA A 36 -33.58 -4.77 10.18
N ALA A 37 -33.81 -5.93 10.79
CA ALA A 37 -33.48 -7.23 10.21
C ALA A 37 -34.44 -7.64 9.06
N ASP A 38 -35.72 -7.34 9.24
CA ASP A 38 -36.75 -7.37 8.21
C ASP A 38 -37.18 -5.93 7.96
N VAL A 39 -37.17 -5.51 6.70
CA VAL A 39 -37.47 -4.13 6.33
C VAL A 39 -38.40 -4.10 5.12
N GLU A 40 -39.36 -3.19 5.15
CA GLU A 40 -40.20 -2.87 4.01
C GLU A 40 -39.45 -1.94 3.06
N TRP A 41 -39.20 -2.39 1.84
CA TRP A 41 -38.51 -1.66 0.80
C TRP A 41 -39.50 -1.26 -0.29
N ARG A 42 -39.34 -0.06 -0.86
CA ARG A 42 -40.07 0.32 -2.07
C ARG A 42 -39.11 0.56 -3.21
N MET A 43 -39.15 -0.31 -4.22
CA MET A 43 -38.32 -0.16 -5.41
C MET A 43 -39.06 0.61 -6.51
N SER A 44 -38.32 1.30 -7.37
CA SER A 44 -38.91 2.12 -8.44
C SER A 44 -39.57 1.31 -9.56
N THR A 45 -39.17 0.04 -9.73
CA THR A 45 -39.71 -0.85 -10.78
C THR A 45 -40.26 -2.16 -10.19
N PRO A 46 -41.48 -2.16 -9.60
CA PRO A 46 -42.07 -3.33 -8.92
C PRO A 46 -42.09 -4.61 -9.75
N ALA A 47 -42.43 -4.50 -11.04
CA ALA A 47 -42.53 -5.64 -11.95
C ALA A 47 -41.19 -6.36 -12.18
N LEU A 48 -40.09 -5.75 -11.76
CA LEU A 48 -38.77 -6.32 -11.87
C LEU A 48 -38.53 -7.43 -10.85
N TRP A 49 -39.19 -7.46 -9.69
CA TRP A 49 -38.80 -8.33 -8.57
C TRP A 49 -39.85 -9.40 -8.24
N ARG A 50 -39.39 -10.62 -7.98
CA ARG A 50 -40.21 -11.78 -7.60
C ARG A 50 -39.67 -12.40 -6.31
N ARG A 51 -40.53 -13.16 -5.63
CA ARG A 51 -40.15 -13.96 -4.47
C ARG A 51 -38.95 -14.84 -4.79
N GLY A 52 -37.94 -14.79 -3.94
CA GLY A 52 -36.70 -15.56 -4.11
C GLY A 52 -35.63 -14.86 -4.95
N ASP A 53 -35.92 -13.71 -5.56
CA ASP A 53 -34.89 -12.89 -6.18
C ASP A 53 -33.99 -12.26 -5.10
N TYR A 54 -32.70 -12.11 -5.43
CA TYR A 54 -31.70 -11.43 -4.63
C TYR A 54 -31.46 -10.03 -5.17
N ALA A 55 -31.37 -9.05 -4.28
CA ALA A 55 -30.93 -7.70 -4.61
C ALA A 55 -29.60 -7.41 -3.91
N GLU A 56 -28.66 -6.83 -4.64
CA GLU A 56 -27.40 -6.34 -4.06
C GLU A 56 -27.34 -4.83 -4.20
N HIS A 57 -27.10 -4.13 -3.09
CA HIS A 57 -26.88 -2.68 -3.10
C HIS A 57 -25.61 -2.33 -3.87
N TRP A 58 -25.76 -1.60 -4.96
CA TRP A 58 -24.66 -1.10 -5.75
C TRP A 58 -24.28 0.32 -5.37
N LYS A 59 -23.10 0.47 -4.76
CA LYS A 59 -22.56 1.78 -4.38
C LYS A 59 -21.82 2.49 -5.52
N GLY A 60 -21.55 1.80 -6.64
CA GLY A 60 -20.68 2.31 -7.70
C GLY A 60 -19.19 2.43 -7.32
N THR A 61 -18.83 2.09 -6.09
CA THR A 61 -17.47 2.21 -5.54
C THR A 61 -16.72 0.89 -5.45
N GLY A 62 -17.33 -0.25 -5.84
CA GLY A 62 -16.74 -1.58 -5.69
C GLY A 62 -16.71 -2.12 -4.25
N THR A 63 -17.29 -1.40 -3.29
CA THR A 63 -17.46 -1.90 -1.92
C THR A 63 -18.61 -2.91 -1.90
N ALA A 64 -18.45 -4.05 -1.21
CA ALA A 64 -19.51 -5.04 -1.06
C ALA A 64 -20.78 -4.38 -0.52
N GLY A 65 -21.86 -4.56 -1.27
CA GLY A 65 -23.19 -4.07 -0.96
C GLY A 65 -23.88 -4.93 0.10
N GLU A 66 -24.97 -4.41 0.61
CA GLU A 66 -25.95 -5.23 1.32
C GLU A 66 -26.64 -6.18 0.32
N VAL A 67 -26.69 -7.47 0.66
CA VAL A 67 -27.44 -8.47 -0.11
C VAL A 67 -28.74 -8.79 0.62
N VAL A 68 -29.86 -8.60 -0.05
CA VAL A 68 -31.18 -8.94 0.46
C VAL A 68 -31.90 -9.97 -0.39
N LEU A 69 -32.81 -10.70 0.23
CA LEU A 69 -33.67 -11.68 -0.41
C LEU A 69 -35.12 -11.19 -0.39
N MET A 70 -35.77 -11.18 -1.56
CA MET A 70 -37.19 -10.89 -1.68
C MET A 70 -38.01 -12.03 -1.06
N THR A 71 -38.73 -11.73 0.02
CA THR A 71 -39.50 -12.76 0.75
C THR A 71 -40.86 -13.05 0.11
N GLU A 72 -41.37 -12.10 -0.67
CA GLU A 72 -42.66 -12.10 -1.35
C GLU A 72 -42.51 -11.52 -2.77
N ASP A 73 -43.53 -11.74 -3.62
CA ASP A 73 -43.58 -11.09 -4.94
C ASP A 73 -43.86 -9.59 -4.75
N HIS A 74 -43.11 -8.72 -5.43
CA HIS A 74 -43.27 -7.28 -5.25
C HIS A 74 -44.64 -6.84 -5.82
N PRO A 75 -45.58 -6.37 -4.98
CA PRO A 75 -46.87 -5.91 -5.47
C PRO A 75 -46.68 -4.56 -6.19
N ALA A 76 -47.47 -4.30 -7.23
CA ALA A 76 -47.43 -3.00 -7.89
C ALA A 76 -47.77 -1.89 -6.88
N ALA A 77 -46.88 -0.91 -6.71
CA ALA A 77 -47.04 0.25 -5.83
C ALA A 77 -47.20 -0.03 -4.32
N ALA A 78 -46.74 -1.20 -3.83
CA ALA A 78 -46.67 -1.49 -2.40
C ALA A 78 -45.22 -1.72 -1.95
N ASP A 79 -45.02 -1.71 -0.63
CA ASP A 79 -43.73 -2.05 -0.05
C ASP A 79 -43.53 -3.57 -0.11
N VAL A 80 -42.29 -4.00 -0.32
CA VAL A 80 -41.89 -5.41 -0.33
C VAL A 80 -41.08 -5.71 0.92
N THR A 81 -41.46 -6.77 1.63
CA THR A 81 -40.68 -7.25 2.76
C THR A 81 -39.42 -7.92 2.23
N VAL A 82 -38.26 -7.38 2.57
CA VAL A 82 -36.98 -8.01 2.28
C VAL A 82 -36.36 -8.56 3.55
N ARG A 83 -35.66 -9.68 3.39
CA ARG A 83 -34.83 -10.25 4.45
C ARG A 83 -33.37 -9.96 4.15
N ARG A 84 -32.67 -9.35 5.11
CA ARG A 84 -31.24 -9.10 4.99
C ARG A 84 -30.48 -10.41 5.10
N SER A 85 -29.79 -10.81 4.03
CA SER A 85 -29.05 -12.07 4.00
C SER A 85 -27.62 -11.93 4.53
N GLN A 86 -27.07 -10.71 4.48
CA GLN A 86 -25.83 -10.32 5.14
C GLN A 86 -26.08 -9.07 5.96
N LEU A 87 -25.74 -9.13 7.24
CA LEU A 87 -25.69 -7.93 8.08
C LEU A 87 -24.65 -6.99 7.49
N ARG A 88 -25.04 -5.72 7.38
CA ARG A 88 -24.17 -4.64 6.93
C ARG A 88 -22.85 -4.73 7.69
N SER A 89 -21.73 -4.63 6.98
CA SER A 89 -20.45 -4.52 7.67
C SER A 89 -20.53 -3.35 8.66
N THR A 90 -19.90 -3.48 9.81
CA THR A 90 -19.98 -2.52 10.92
C THR A 90 -19.58 -1.08 10.55
N ALA A 91 -18.98 -0.87 9.37
CA ALA A 91 -18.57 0.42 8.86
C ALA A 91 -19.70 1.27 8.25
N ASP A 92 -20.89 0.72 8.01
CA ASP A 92 -21.96 1.42 7.29
C ASP A 92 -23.31 1.26 7.99
N THR A 93 -23.47 1.78 9.21
CA THR A 93 -24.69 1.67 10.01
C THR A 93 -25.79 2.69 9.65
N GLY A 94 -25.64 3.46 8.56
CA GLY A 94 -26.55 4.55 8.23
C GLY A 94 -27.72 4.13 7.33
N VAL A 95 -28.98 4.43 7.70
CA VAL A 95 -30.21 4.28 6.88
C VAL A 95 -29.95 4.36 5.36
N LEU A 96 -30.42 3.38 4.58
CA LEU A 96 -30.29 3.44 3.11
C LEU A 96 -31.06 4.65 2.58
N ALA A 97 -30.41 5.44 1.73
CA ALA A 97 -30.97 6.67 1.20
C ALA A 97 -31.81 6.42 -0.06
N ILE A 98 -32.81 7.28 -0.28
CA ILE A 98 -33.57 7.32 -1.53
C ILE A 98 -32.61 7.54 -2.70
N GLY A 99 -32.82 6.80 -3.80
CA GLY A 99 -32.02 6.87 -5.02
C GLY A 99 -30.84 5.88 -5.07
N GLN A 100 -30.61 5.09 -4.01
CA GLN A 100 -29.60 4.02 -4.05
C GLN A 100 -29.97 2.92 -5.04
N VAL A 101 -28.98 2.44 -5.77
CA VAL A 101 -29.15 1.48 -6.88
C VAL A 101 -28.99 0.05 -6.35
N PHE A 102 -29.84 -0.86 -6.83
CA PHE A 102 -29.81 -2.27 -6.52
C PHE A 102 -29.71 -3.09 -7.79
N LEU A 103 -28.82 -4.08 -7.79
CA LEU A 103 -28.66 -5.04 -8.87
C LEU A 103 -29.54 -6.27 -8.60
N LYS A 104 -30.39 -6.61 -9.56
CA LYS A 104 -31.20 -7.81 -9.51
C LYS A 104 -30.40 -9.04 -9.92
N ASN A 105 -30.37 -10.04 -9.03
CA ASN A 105 -29.76 -11.36 -9.26
C ASN A 105 -28.40 -11.26 -9.95
N PRO A 106 -27.43 -10.49 -9.40
CA PRO A 106 -26.10 -10.44 -9.99
C PRO A 106 -25.55 -11.87 -10.07
N PRO A 107 -25.04 -12.32 -11.24
CA PRO A 107 -24.50 -13.68 -11.39
C PRO A 107 -23.43 -14.01 -10.35
N VAL A 108 -22.64 -12.98 -9.99
CA VAL A 108 -21.65 -13.04 -8.91
C VAL A 108 -21.81 -11.78 -8.04
N PRO A 109 -22.27 -11.93 -6.78
CA PRO A 109 -22.35 -10.80 -5.85
C PRO A 109 -20.96 -10.19 -5.56
N ALA A 110 -20.88 -8.88 -5.33
CA ALA A 110 -19.63 -8.19 -5.02
C ALA A 110 -18.93 -8.75 -3.78
N VAL A 111 -19.66 -9.23 -2.78
CA VAL A 111 -19.07 -9.94 -1.62
C VAL A 111 -18.33 -11.22 -2.03
N MET A 112 -18.84 -11.94 -3.05
CA MET A 112 -18.15 -13.11 -3.58
C MET A 112 -16.91 -12.71 -4.38
N ILE A 113 -16.97 -11.58 -5.11
CA ILE A 113 -15.83 -11.01 -5.82
C ILE A 113 -14.73 -10.63 -4.82
N GLN A 114 -15.05 -9.88 -3.77
CA GLN A 114 -14.10 -9.49 -2.73
C GLN A 114 -13.49 -10.70 -2.02
N ARG A 115 -14.32 -11.71 -1.72
CA ARG A 115 -13.82 -12.98 -1.17
C ARG A 115 -12.86 -13.67 -2.13
N ALA A 116 -13.18 -13.73 -3.43
CA ALA A 116 -12.29 -14.32 -4.42
C ALA A 116 -10.97 -13.55 -4.54
N ILE A 117 -11.02 -12.21 -4.50
CA ILE A 117 -9.83 -11.35 -4.46
C ILE A 117 -8.96 -11.68 -3.25
N ASN A 118 -9.54 -11.72 -2.04
CA ASN A 118 -8.78 -12.01 -0.81
C ASN A 118 -8.20 -13.43 -0.85
N GLU A 119 -8.98 -14.44 -1.26
CA GLU A 119 -8.48 -15.81 -1.41
C GLU A 119 -7.37 -15.91 -2.47
N THR A 120 -7.45 -15.13 -3.55
CA THR A 120 -6.39 -15.07 -4.56
C THR A 120 -5.12 -14.43 -4.01
N VAL A 121 -5.22 -13.35 -3.24
CA VAL A 121 -4.06 -12.69 -2.64
C VAL A 121 -3.41 -13.58 -1.59
N ASP A 122 -4.19 -14.12 -0.66
CA ASP A 122 -3.69 -14.83 0.52
C ASP A 122 -3.24 -16.26 0.20
N ASN A 123 -3.95 -16.95 -0.70
CA ASN A 123 -3.66 -18.35 -1.02
C ASN A 123 -3.00 -18.48 -2.39
N ASP A 124 -3.63 -17.95 -3.43
CA ASP A 124 -3.24 -18.32 -4.80
C ASP A 124 -1.92 -17.68 -5.22
N LEU A 125 -1.62 -16.43 -4.82
CA LEU A 125 -0.33 -15.79 -5.12
C LEU A 125 0.85 -16.53 -4.46
N TYR A 126 0.68 -16.99 -3.22
CA TYR A 126 1.73 -17.69 -2.48
C TYR A 126 1.75 -19.21 -2.69
N ALA A 127 0.74 -19.78 -3.38
CA ALA A 127 0.67 -21.21 -3.66
C ALA A 127 1.75 -21.72 -4.64
N ASN A 128 2.13 -22.99 -4.46
CA ASN A 128 3.01 -23.71 -5.38
C ASN A 128 2.35 -23.92 -6.77
N PRO A 129 3.13 -24.02 -7.86
CA PRO A 129 4.60 -24.09 -7.92
C PRO A 129 5.32 -22.74 -8.01
N PHE A 130 4.58 -21.64 -8.18
CA PHE A 130 5.15 -20.29 -8.33
C PHE A 130 4.72 -19.41 -7.16
N ARG A 131 5.52 -19.38 -6.09
CA ARG A 131 5.29 -18.45 -4.98
C ARG A 131 5.66 -17.04 -5.43
N VAL A 132 4.69 -16.14 -5.36
CA VAL A 132 4.91 -14.70 -5.54
C VAL A 132 5.26 -14.11 -4.19
N TRP A 133 6.28 -13.26 -4.18
CA TRP A 133 6.71 -12.45 -3.05
C TRP A 133 7.08 -11.06 -3.57
N TYR A 134 7.26 -10.08 -2.70
CA TYR A 134 7.85 -8.79 -3.06
C TYR A 134 8.87 -8.34 -2.00
N HIS A 135 9.78 -7.44 -2.38
CA HIS A 135 10.69 -6.83 -1.42
C HIS A 135 9.96 -5.73 -0.64
N ALA A 136 9.93 -5.86 0.68
CA ALA A 136 9.41 -4.85 1.59
C ALA A 136 10.55 -4.29 2.44
N GLN A 137 10.73 -2.97 2.41
CA GLN A 137 11.64 -2.30 3.32
C GLN A 137 10.94 -2.05 4.66
N ARG A 138 11.65 -2.34 5.74
CA ARG A 138 11.16 -2.23 7.11
C ARG A 138 12.20 -1.52 7.96
N THR A 139 11.77 -1.11 9.15
CA THR A 139 12.61 -0.45 10.15
C THR A 139 12.44 -1.12 11.50
N LEU A 140 13.52 -1.17 12.27
CA LEU A 140 13.49 -1.49 13.68
C LEU A 140 14.42 -0.55 14.43
N THR A 141 14.08 -0.24 15.67
CA THR A 141 14.94 0.51 16.58
C THR A 141 15.63 -0.52 17.48
N PRO A 142 16.97 -0.65 17.40
CA PRO A 142 17.71 -1.49 18.33
C PRO A 142 17.40 -1.10 19.78
N VAL A 143 17.38 -2.10 20.65
CA VAL A 143 17.28 -1.88 22.10
C VAL A 143 18.47 -2.59 22.72
N ALA A 144 19.18 -1.89 23.61
CA ALA A 144 20.30 -2.46 24.36
C ALA A 144 19.92 -3.84 24.96
N ASP A 145 20.85 -4.80 24.85
CA ASP A 145 20.71 -6.19 25.32
C ASP A 145 19.57 -7.02 24.65
N LYS A 146 18.78 -6.44 23.74
CA LYS A 146 17.74 -7.15 23.00
C LYS A 146 18.29 -7.63 21.67
N HIS A 147 18.39 -8.94 21.53
CA HIS A 147 18.88 -9.57 20.31
C HIS A 147 17.77 -10.13 19.41
N TYR A 148 16.51 -10.20 19.88
CA TYR A 148 15.41 -10.77 19.11
C TYR A 148 14.34 -9.72 18.84
N TYR A 149 14.05 -9.49 17.57
CA TYR A 149 13.05 -8.55 17.08
C TYR A 149 11.94 -9.31 16.38
N GLU A 150 10.70 -8.88 16.55
CA GLU A 150 9.58 -9.50 15.87
C GLU A 150 9.62 -9.12 14.38
N LEU A 151 9.64 -10.11 13.50
CA LEU A 151 9.45 -9.87 12.07
C LEU A 151 7.97 -9.65 11.79
N ASN A 152 7.68 -8.90 10.74
CA ASN A 152 6.31 -8.78 10.27
C ASN A 152 5.76 -10.18 9.89
N ALA A 153 4.48 -10.44 10.14
CA ALA A 153 3.84 -11.75 9.90
C ALA A 153 3.87 -12.22 8.44
N TYR A 154 4.21 -11.34 7.52
CA TYR A 154 4.28 -11.64 6.10
C TYR A 154 5.72 -11.73 5.58
N ASP A 155 6.71 -11.30 6.36
CA ASP A 155 8.12 -11.39 6.02
C ASP A 155 8.61 -12.83 6.28
N PHE A 156 9.11 -13.52 5.25
CA PHE A 156 9.56 -14.93 5.38
C PHE A 156 11.06 -15.11 5.10
N ASP A 157 11.73 -14.06 4.64
CA ASP A 157 13.18 -14.04 4.45
C ASP A 157 13.67 -12.60 4.57
N VAL A 158 14.89 -12.39 5.04
CA VAL A 158 15.54 -11.07 5.07
C VAL A 158 16.71 -11.15 4.10
N ASP A 159 16.73 -10.28 3.10
CA ASP A 159 17.77 -10.25 2.08
C ASP A 159 18.95 -9.37 2.53
N ASP A 160 18.66 -8.17 3.00
CA ASP A 160 19.65 -7.14 3.33
C ASP A 160 19.28 -6.39 4.61
N MET A 161 20.28 -5.87 5.31
CA MET A 161 20.09 -5.05 6.50
C MET A 161 21.20 -4.00 6.63
N TRP A 162 20.83 -2.78 7.00
CA TRP A 162 21.72 -1.64 7.09
C TRP A 162 21.28 -0.66 8.17
N GLN A 163 22.21 0.16 8.64
CA GLN A 163 21.94 1.27 9.53
C GLN A 163 22.36 2.53 8.79
N LEU A 164 21.47 3.52 8.78
CA LEU A 164 21.82 4.86 8.29
C LEU A 164 22.25 5.65 9.51
N ASP A 165 23.55 5.89 9.60
CA ASP A 165 24.14 6.78 10.59
C ASP A 165 24.28 8.18 9.95
N LEU A 166 23.90 9.20 10.69
CA LEU A 166 24.17 10.59 10.33
C LEU A 166 25.34 11.04 11.20
N ALA A 167 26.55 10.66 10.80
CA ALA A 167 27.73 11.06 11.53
C ALA A 167 27.90 12.59 11.44
N ASP A 168 27.78 13.26 12.59
CA ASP A 168 27.98 14.68 12.73
C ASP A 168 29.49 14.99 12.76
N THR A 169 30.00 15.57 11.68
CA THR A 169 31.35 16.14 11.66
C THR A 169 31.26 17.61 12.07
N ALA A 170 31.89 17.98 13.18
CA ALA A 170 31.92 19.37 13.62
C ALA A 170 32.50 20.29 12.52
N VAL A 171 31.70 21.28 12.10
CA VAL A 171 32.18 22.37 11.24
C VAL A 171 32.71 23.51 12.10
N GLY A 172 32.10 23.73 13.27
CA GLY A 172 32.56 24.69 14.28
C GLY A 172 31.58 25.85 14.48
N ALA A 173 32.10 26.94 15.06
CA ALA A 173 31.34 28.16 15.27
C ALA A 173 31.20 28.93 13.95
N ALA A 174 29.99 29.45 13.71
CA ALA A 174 29.70 30.26 12.54
C ALA A 174 29.03 31.58 12.94
N THR A 175 29.11 32.59 12.08
CA THR A 175 28.39 33.85 12.24
C THR A 175 27.64 34.16 10.95
N PHE A 176 26.39 34.56 11.09
CA PHE A 176 25.54 35.04 10.00
C PHE A 176 25.63 36.55 9.90
N ASP A 177 25.74 37.05 8.66
CA ASP A 177 25.75 38.46 8.31
C ASP A 177 24.60 38.75 7.33
N GLU A 178 23.71 39.65 7.73
CA GLU A 178 22.54 40.11 6.96
C GLU A 178 22.79 41.48 6.31
N THR A 179 23.80 42.25 6.74
CA THR A 179 23.90 43.69 6.42
C THR A 179 25.16 44.07 5.63
N GLY A 180 25.03 44.41 4.33
CA GLY A 180 26.11 45.18 3.67
C GLY A 180 26.21 45.18 2.14
N GLY A 181 25.43 44.36 1.42
CA GLY A 181 25.46 44.29 -0.05
C GLY A 181 26.54 43.35 -0.61
N GLY A 182 26.26 42.83 -1.82
CA GLY A 182 27.11 41.92 -2.60
C GLY A 182 27.06 40.46 -2.14
N THR A 183 27.00 40.21 -0.83
CA THR A 183 27.03 38.87 -0.21
C THR A 183 26.04 38.77 0.96
N ASP A 184 24.78 39.15 0.74
CA ASP A 184 23.74 39.10 1.77
C ASP A 184 23.40 37.63 2.15
N ASP A 185 23.08 37.39 3.42
CA ASP A 185 22.76 36.09 4.04
C ASP A 185 23.90 35.07 4.04
N LEU A 186 25.07 35.52 4.47
CA LEU A 186 26.29 34.73 4.46
C LEU A 186 26.60 34.16 5.84
N TRP A 187 26.78 32.85 5.90
CA TRP A 187 27.40 32.20 7.04
C TRP A 187 28.92 32.22 6.87
N THR A 188 29.62 32.66 7.90
CA THR A 188 31.08 32.66 7.98
C THR A 188 31.55 31.64 9.00
N SER A 189 32.37 30.68 8.59
CA SER A 189 33.06 29.71 9.46
C SER A 189 34.41 29.37 8.84
N ALA A 190 35.50 29.57 9.57
CA ALA A 190 36.84 29.41 9.03
C ALA A 190 37.13 27.95 8.62
N GLY A 191 37.57 27.73 7.38
CA GLY A 191 37.97 26.42 6.88
C GLY A 191 36.87 25.35 6.99
N HIS A 192 35.61 25.72 6.72
CA HIS A 192 34.44 24.89 7.04
C HIS A 192 34.39 23.53 6.33
N GLY A 193 35.15 23.31 5.25
CA GLY A 193 35.20 22.04 4.52
C GLY A 193 33.90 21.63 3.79
N LEU A 194 32.84 22.42 3.93
CA LEU A 194 31.57 22.28 3.22
C LEU A 194 31.70 22.49 1.69
N ALA A 195 30.90 21.73 0.95
CA ALA A 195 30.65 21.84 -0.48
C ALA A 195 29.16 22.04 -0.76
N VAL A 196 28.82 22.60 -1.93
CA VAL A 196 27.42 22.77 -2.35
C VAL A 196 26.68 21.43 -2.34
N GLY A 197 25.53 21.40 -1.70
CA GLY A 197 24.71 20.21 -1.52
C GLY A 197 25.07 19.33 -0.33
N ASP A 198 26.05 19.73 0.51
CA ASP A 198 26.25 19.10 1.81
C ASP A 198 25.05 19.36 2.74
N HIS A 199 24.80 18.40 3.63
CA HIS A 199 23.78 18.47 4.67
C HIS A 199 24.39 19.02 5.97
N VAL A 200 23.73 19.99 6.60
CA VAL A 200 24.21 20.59 7.85
C VAL A 200 23.07 20.82 8.83
N ARG A 201 23.39 20.82 10.12
CA ARG A 201 22.45 21.09 11.21
C ARG A 201 23.11 21.99 12.25
N PHE A 202 22.34 22.91 12.82
CA PHE A 202 22.81 23.71 13.96
C PHE A 202 22.69 22.89 15.25
N THR A 203 23.78 22.82 16.01
CA THR A 203 23.81 22.22 17.36
C THR A 203 23.62 23.24 18.46
N ALA A 204 23.89 24.51 18.16
CA ALA A 204 23.51 25.65 19.00
C ALA A 204 23.11 26.81 18.08
N VAL A 205 22.06 27.51 18.47
CA VAL A 205 21.61 28.74 17.80
C VAL A 205 21.66 29.90 18.79
N GLY A 206 22.16 31.03 18.32
CA GLY A 206 22.09 32.30 19.02
C GLY A 206 20.82 33.07 18.66
N THR A 207 20.91 34.40 18.60
CA THR A 207 19.81 35.30 18.22
C THR A 207 20.16 36.04 16.92
N GLY A 208 19.22 36.81 16.36
CA GLY A 208 19.45 37.70 15.22
C GLY A 208 19.20 37.07 13.84
N ALA A 209 19.70 35.86 13.59
CA ALA A 209 19.50 35.14 12.32
C ALA A 209 18.17 34.34 12.31
N ALA A 210 17.02 35.02 12.26
CA ALA A 210 15.73 34.32 12.19
C ALA A 210 15.61 33.47 10.91
N GLY A 211 14.87 32.35 10.99
CA GLY A 211 14.78 31.36 9.90
C GLY A 211 15.70 30.14 10.10
N TYR A 212 16.64 30.23 11.05
CA TYR A 212 17.51 29.14 11.46
C TYR A 212 17.16 28.62 12.86
N ALA A 213 17.17 27.29 13.03
CA ALA A 213 16.85 26.63 14.30
C ALA A 213 17.74 25.39 14.53
N VAL A 214 17.89 25.00 15.81
CA VAL A 214 18.44 23.68 16.16
C VAL A 214 17.53 22.56 15.65
N ASP A 215 18.09 21.37 15.47
CA ASP A 215 17.36 20.17 15.02
C ASP A 215 16.60 20.33 13.69
N THR A 216 16.93 21.39 12.93
CA THR A 216 16.43 21.64 11.59
C THR A 216 17.55 21.41 10.60
N ASP A 217 17.23 20.64 9.56
CA ASP A 217 18.16 20.26 8.52
C ASP A 217 18.23 21.29 7.40
N TYR A 218 19.45 21.69 7.05
CA TYR A 218 19.73 22.65 5.99
C TYR A 218 20.69 22.05 4.95
N TRP A 219 20.67 22.64 3.76
CA TRP A 219 21.53 22.27 2.65
C TRP A 219 22.44 23.44 2.28
N VAL A 220 23.72 23.15 2.02
CA VAL A 220 24.66 24.18 1.54
C VAL A 220 24.25 24.59 0.13
N TYR A 221 23.76 25.80 -0.02
CA TYR A 221 23.27 26.35 -1.28
C TYR A 221 24.43 26.85 -2.15
N SER A 222 25.36 27.60 -1.55
CA SER A 222 26.55 28.11 -2.23
C SER A 222 27.75 28.15 -1.28
N VAL A 223 28.95 28.11 -1.85
CA VAL A 223 30.22 28.24 -1.10
C VAL A 223 31.06 29.33 -1.77
N PRO A 224 30.83 30.61 -1.45
CA PRO A 224 31.58 31.71 -2.09
C PRO A 224 33.08 31.70 -1.79
N SER A 225 33.49 31.16 -0.64
CA SER A 225 34.91 31.01 -0.27
C SER A 225 35.12 29.81 0.65
N VAL A 226 36.38 29.49 1.01
CA VAL A 226 36.70 28.45 2.00
C VAL A 226 36.21 28.76 3.42
N ASN A 227 35.76 30.00 3.65
CA ASN A 227 35.32 30.49 4.95
C ASN A 227 33.85 30.91 4.96
N THR A 228 33.16 30.85 3.82
CA THR A 228 31.82 31.41 3.70
C THR A 228 30.91 30.53 2.86
N PHE A 229 29.66 30.44 3.27
CA PHE A 229 28.64 29.62 2.62
C PHE A 229 27.24 30.18 2.88
N THR A 230 26.26 29.73 2.11
CA THR A 230 24.84 30.07 2.31
C THR A 230 24.02 28.79 2.42
N LEU A 231 22.85 28.86 3.05
CA LEU A 231 22.02 27.68 3.34
C LEU A 231 20.63 27.77 2.69
N SER A 232 20.05 26.62 2.36
CA SER A 232 18.65 26.46 1.93
C SER A 232 17.93 25.45 2.84
N ALA A 233 16.61 25.61 3.02
CA ALA A 233 15.80 24.67 3.81
C ALA A 233 15.51 23.35 3.07
N THR A 234 15.63 23.35 1.74
CA THR A 234 15.45 22.16 0.90
C THR A 234 16.61 22.04 -0.07
N ARG A 235 16.93 20.81 -0.49
CA ARG A 235 18.03 20.53 -1.42
C ARG A 235 17.76 21.18 -2.77
N GLY A 236 18.63 22.10 -3.19
CA GLY A 236 18.46 22.87 -4.43
C GLY A 236 17.31 23.89 -4.39
N GLY A 237 16.74 24.14 -3.21
CA GLY A 237 15.77 25.20 -2.98
C GLY A 237 16.39 26.58 -2.95
N LEU A 238 15.57 27.59 -2.63
CA LEU A 238 16.04 28.95 -2.45
C LEU A 238 16.90 29.07 -1.18
N LYS A 239 17.83 30.03 -1.22
CA LYS A 239 18.57 30.48 -0.04
C LYS A 239 17.56 30.89 1.05
N VAL A 240 17.83 30.51 2.29
CA VAL A 240 17.11 31.03 3.46
C VAL A 240 17.63 32.45 3.69
N GLU A 241 16.73 33.42 3.57
CA GLU A 241 17.02 34.82 3.91
C GLU A 241 16.86 34.98 5.42
N GLY A 242 17.86 35.54 6.08
CA GLY A 242 17.76 35.93 7.48
C GLY A 242 17.02 37.25 7.63
N THR A 243 16.90 37.74 8.87
CA THR A 243 16.26 39.06 9.14
C THR A 243 17.13 39.96 10.01
N GLY A 244 18.39 39.58 10.22
CA GLY A 244 19.37 40.31 11.00
C GLY A 244 20.65 39.50 11.24
N ASP A 245 21.73 40.21 11.56
CA ASP A 245 23.03 39.61 11.87
C ASP A 245 22.94 38.68 13.08
N SER A 246 23.69 37.58 13.05
CA SER A 246 23.76 36.68 14.21
C SER A 246 24.40 37.35 15.42
N ALA A 247 23.85 37.05 16.59
CA ALA A 247 24.46 37.33 17.88
C ALA A 247 24.48 36.06 18.76
N GLY A 248 25.43 35.96 19.68
CA GLY A 248 25.60 34.77 20.53
C GLY A 248 26.33 33.63 19.81
N THR A 249 26.22 32.42 20.35
CA THR A 249 26.93 31.24 19.83
C THR A 249 26.08 30.50 18.81
N TRP A 250 26.57 30.40 17.58
CA TRP A 250 26.03 29.51 16.56
C TRP A 250 27.09 28.45 16.23
N THR A 251 26.73 27.18 16.35
CA THR A 251 27.60 26.07 15.98
C THR A 251 26.86 25.12 15.06
N LEU A 252 27.57 24.60 14.06
CA LEU A 252 27.00 23.65 13.12
C LEU A 252 27.86 22.40 12.95
N VAL A 253 27.18 21.34 12.57
CA VAL A 253 27.76 20.06 12.20
C VAL A 253 27.39 19.77 10.75
N LYS A 254 28.33 19.17 10.02
CA LYS A 254 28.07 18.56 8.72
C LYS A 254 27.58 17.15 8.98
N GLN A 255 26.39 16.83 8.47
CA GLN A 255 25.87 15.48 8.55
C GLN A 255 26.35 14.71 7.32
N LEU A 256 27.14 13.68 7.56
CA LEU A 256 27.52 12.72 6.54
C LEU A 256 26.61 11.50 6.69
N PRO A 257 25.69 11.24 5.74
CA PRO A 257 24.97 9.96 5.75
C PRO A 257 25.98 8.85 5.49
N SER A 258 26.34 8.11 6.53
CA SER A 258 27.09 6.86 6.45
C SER A 258 26.12 5.70 6.45
N LEU A 259 26.13 4.95 5.36
CA LEU A 259 25.39 3.71 5.25
C LEU A 259 26.29 2.57 5.76
N HIS A 260 25.88 1.92 6.84
CA HIS A 260 26.57 0.75 7.38
C HIS A 260 25.78 -0.51 7.06
N GLU A 261 26.26 -1.29 6.10
CA GLU A 261 25.69 -2.61 5.79
C GLU A 261 26.12 -3.63 6.85
N PHE A 262 25.18 -4.47 7.28
CA PHE A 262 25.47 -5.52 8.25
C PHE A 262 26.00 -6.75 7.54
N ASP A 263 27.07 -7.32 8.08
CA ASP A 263 27.52 -8.64 7.66
C ASP A 263 26.40 -9.68 7.92
N VAL A 264 26.19 -10.61 6.99
CA VAL A 264 25.22 -11.70 7.13
C VAL A 264 25.45 -12.57 8.38
N GLN A 265 26.64 -12.52 8.98
CA GLN A 265 26.94 -13.19 10.24
C GLN A 265 26.38 -12.46 11.46
N TRP A 266 26.05 -11.17 11.35
CA TRP A 266 25.55 -10.34 12.44
C TRP A 266 24.06 -10.48 12.65
N TRP A 267 23.35 -11.08 11.70
CA TRP A 267 21.92 -11.29 11.83
C TRP A 267 21.47 -12.60 11.24
N ARG A 268 20.26 -13.00 11.61
CA ARG A 268 19.62 -14.20 11.09
C ARG A 268 18.12 -14.09 11.22
N ALA A 269 17.40 -14.24 10.11
CA ALA A 269 15.96 -14.45 10.14
C ALA A 269 15.65 -15.86 10.67
N ILE A 270 14.70 -15.93 11.60
CA ILE A 270 14.19 -17.15 12.23
C ILE A 270 12.70 -17.23 11.90
N VAL A 271 12.33 -18.11 10.97
CA VAL A 271 10.96 -18.30 10.45
C VAL A 271 10.53 -19.74 10.77
N PRO A 272 9.31 -19.99 11.28
CA PRO A 272 9.12 -20.64 12.57
C PRO A 272 9.44 -22.14 12.61
N ALA A 273 10.07 -22.54 13.73
CA ALA A 273 9.35 -23.38 14.69
C ALA A 273 8.63 -22.43 15.66
N ALA A 274 7.34 -22.64 15.91
CA ALA A 274 6.57 -21.84 16.86
C ALA A 274 7.28 -21.83 18.23
N THR A 275 7.76 -20.67 18.64
CA THR A 275 8.40 -20.46 19.93
C THR A 275 7.74 -19.26 20.59
N ASN A 276 7.85 -19.15 21.92
CA ASN A 276 7.32 -18.02 22.70
C ASN A 276 7.99 -16.65 22.36
N MET A 277 8.78 -16.58 21.29
CA MET A 277 9.59 -15.42 20.92
C MET A 277 8.90 -14.45 19.96
N SER A 278 7.82 -14.86 19.27
CA SER A 278 7.13 -14.02 18.28
C SER A 278 5.64 -14.38 18.17
N SER A 279 4.78 -13.37 18.11
CA SER A 279 3.34 -13.53 17.87
C SER A 279 3.04 -13.74 16.37
N THR A 280 3.96 -13.31 15.50
CA THR A 280 3.86 -13.44 14.05
C THR A 280 4.41 -14.75 13.50
N GLY A 281 5.15 -15.51 14.32
CA GLY A 281 5.87 -16.71 13.92
C GLY A 281 7.25 -16.45 13.31
N GLY A 282 7.63 -15.19 13.10
CA GLY A 282 8.97 -14.80 12.63
C GLY A 282 9.72 -13.94 13.65
N ALA A 283 11.01 -14.18 13.82
CA ALA A 283 11.90 -13.33 14.60
C ALA A 283 13.19 -13.04 13.84
N LEU A 284 13.72 -11.83 13.98
CA LEU A 284 15.04 -11.44 13.51
C LEU A 284 16.00 -11.47 14.70
N TYR A 285 17.00 -12.33 14.62
CA TYR A 285 18.09 -12.34 15.58
C TYR A 285 19.20 -11.39 15.12
N LEU A 286 19.52 -10.39 15.94
CA LEU A 286 20.54 -9.38 15.69
C LEU A 286 21.64 -9.50 16.76
N ARG A 287 22.85 -9.90 16.34
CA ARG A 287 24.00 -10.12 17.22
C ARG A 287 24.73 -8.84 17.56
N GLN A 288 24.90 -7.97 16.58
CA GLN A 288 25.68 -6.75 16.65
C GLN A 288 25.03 -5.70 15.75
N TRP A 289 25.19 -4.44 16.11
CA TRP A 289 24.81 -3.25 15.34
C TRP A 289 25.79 -2.12 15.63
N PHE A 290 25.76 -1.05 14.83
CA PHE A 290 26.77 0.00 14.89
C PHE A 290 26.47 1.02 15.99
N ASP A 291 25.20 1.37 16.17
CA ASP A 291 24.76 2.37 17.16
C ASP A 291 23.38 2.04 17.74
N ASP A 292 23.19 2.20 19.04
CA ASP A 292 21.91 2.00 19.75
C ASP A 292 20.86 3.06 19.37
N ASP A 293 21.29 4.27 18.99
CA ASP A 293 20.40 5.41 18.78
C ASP A 293 19.87 5.52 17.34
N HIS A 294 20.41 4.71 16.42
CA HIS A 294 20.09 4.79 15.00
C HIS A 294 19.13 3.69 14.54
N THR A 295 18.21 4.04 13.64
CA THR A 295 17.26 3.07 13.06
C THR A 295 17.98 2.07 12.16
N VAL A 296 17.72 0.78 12.39
CA VAL A 296 18.14 -0.29 11.50
C VAL A 296 17.04 -0.55 10.48
N TYR A 297 17.43 -0.58 9.22
CA TYR A 297 16.58 -0.87 8.09
C TYR A 297 16.88 -2.27 7.59
N TYR A 298 15.85 -2.99 7.15
CA TYR A 298 16.03 -4.27 6.49
C TYR A 298 15.09 -4.41 5.29
N THR A 299 15.55 -5.12 4.27
CA THR A 299 14.73 -5.55 3.13
C THR A 299 14.36 -7.01 3.33
N ALA A 300 13.07 -7.29 3.41
CA ALA A 300 12.55 -8.64 3.51
C ALA A 300 11.76 -9.06 2.28
N ARG A 301 11.72 -10.36 2.03
CA ARG A 301 10.74 -10.95 1.10
C ARG A 301 9.43 -11.14 1.86
N ALA A 302 8.43 -10.39 1.43
CA ALA A 302 7.09 -10.42 2.00
C ALA A 302 6.15 -11.24 1.11
N ARG A 303 5.28 -12.04 1.73
CA ARG A 303 4.12 -12.64 1.05
C ARG A 303 3.04 -11.57 0.85
N PRO A 304 2.31 -11.58 -0.28
CA PRO A 304 1.13 -10.73 -0.43
C PRO A 304 0.10 -11.00 0.66
N ASP A 305 -0.62 -9.96 1.06
CA ASP A 305 -1.64 -10.00 2.11
C ASP A 305 -2.84 -9.15 1.72
N SER A 306 -4.03 -9.71 1.82
CA SER A 306 -5.27 -9.04 1.44
C SER A 306 -5.59 -7.84 2.33
N ALA A 307 -5.15 -7.85 3.59
CA ALA A 307 -5.28 -6.68 4.47
C ALA A 307 -4.37 -5.50 4.07
N ALA A 308 -3.35 -5.76 3.24
CA ALA A 308 -2.35 -4.79 2.80
C ALA A 308 -2.40 -4.49 1.29
N ILE A 309 -3.52 -4.77 0.60
CA ILE A 309 -3.68 -4.60 -0.87
C ILE A 309 -3.18 -3.24 -1.37
N ALA A 310 -3.48 -2.15 -0.64
CA ALA A 310 -3.09 -0.80 -1.04
C ALA A 310 -1.57 -0.56 -1.08
N SER A 311 -0.80 -1.41 -0.42
CA SER A 311 0.67 -1.35 -0.35
C SER A 311 1.37 -2.33 -1.28
N LEU A 312 0.61 -3.17 -2.00
CA LEU A 312 1.20 -4.16 -2.91
C LEU A 312 1.82 -3.47 -4.14
N PRO A 313 2.90 -4.04 -4.72
CA PRO A 313 3.44 -3.58 -6.00
C PRO A 313 2.39 -3.66 -7.12
N ALA A 314 2.42 -2.70 -8.05
CA ALA A 314 1.47 -2.62 -9.16
C ALA A 314 1.38 -3.92 -9.96
N ASP A 315 2.51 -4.59 -10.26
CA ASP A 315 2.47 -5.85 -11.02
C ASP A 315 1.74 -6.99 -10.28
N ILE A 316 1.77 -6.99 -8.94
CA ILE A 316 1.00 -7.94 -8.13
C ILE A 316 -0.47 -7.57 -8.17
N ILE A 317 -0.80 -6.29 -8.05
CA ILE A 317 -2.18 -5.79 -8.12
C ILE A 317 -2.81 -6.17 -9.47
N ASP A 318 -2.09 -5.97 -10.57
CA ASP A 318 -2.58 -6.25 -11.93
C ASP A 318 -2.91 -7.72 -12.18
N MET A 319 -2.30 -8.66 -11.44
CA MET A 319 -2.61 -10.10 -11.58
C MET A 319 -3.79 -10.56 -10.71
N VAL A 320 -4.19 -9.79 -9.69
CA VAL A 320 -5.27 -10.20 -8.76
C VAL A 320 -6.61 -10.41 -9.48
N PRO A 321 -7.08 -9.52 -10.38
CA PRO A 321 -8.35 -9.72 -11.07
C PRO A 321 -8.40 -11.03 -11.87
N TRP A 322 -7.27 -11.42 -12.49
CA TRP A 322 -7.17 -12.66 -13.25
C TRP A 322 -7.33 -13.91 -12.39
N GLY A 323 -6.69 -13.93 -11.21
CA GLY A 323 -6.85 -15.04 -10.26
C GLY A 323 -8.26 -15.11 -9.68
N ALA A 324 -8.83 -13.96 -9.31
CA ALA A 324 -10.19 -13.88 -8.80
C ALA A 324 -11.20 -14.38 -9.84
N MET A 325 -11.05 -13.99 -11.11
CA MET A 325 -11.89 -14.46 -12.21
C MET A 325 -11.78 -15.96 -12.45
N ALA A 326 -10.57 -16.51 -12.44
CA ALA A 326 -10.37 -17.95 -12.58
C ALA A 326 -11.13 -18.74 -11.50
N ARG A 327 -11.11 -18.25 -10.26
CA ARG A 327 -11.82 -18.82 -9.12
C ARG A 327 -13.33 -18.71 -9.24
N LEU A 328 -13.83 -17.52 -9.56
CA LEU A 328 -15.27 -17.26 -9.70
C LEU A 328 -15.88 -18.13 -10.80
N VAL A 329 -15.29 -18.11 -12.00
CA VAL A 329 -15.80 -18.88 -13.14
C VAL A 329 -15.62 -20.39 -12.95
N GLY A 330 -14.50 -20.82 -12.35
CA GLY A 330 -14.26 -22.23 -12.02
C GLY A 330 -15.30 -22.78 -11.03
N SER A 331 -15.76 -21.97 -10.07
CA SER A 331 -16.79 -22.36 -9.11
C SER A 331 -18.18 -22.51 -9.76
N ILE A 332 -18.51 -21.66 -10.74
CA ILE A 332 -19.77 -21.71 -11.48
C ILE A 332 -19.83 -22.99 -12.33
N ALA A 333 -18.75 -23.28 -13.07
CA ALA A 333 -18.67 -24.47 -13.92
C ALA A 333 -18.86 -25.79 -13.15
N HIS A 334 -18.50 -25.83 -11.86
CA HIS A 334 -18.71 -27.02 -11.02
C HIS A 334 -20.17 -27.17 -10.56
N ARG A 335 -20.91 -26.07 -10.37
CA ARG A 335 -22.33 -26.12 -9.95
C ARG A 335 -23.23 -26.62 -11.07
N ASP A 336 -23.01 -26.17 -12.31
CA ASP A 336 -23.83 -26.60 -13.45
C ASP A 336 -23.61 -28.06 -13.86
N ARG A 337 -22.47 -28.66 -13.48
CA ARG A 337 -22.22 -30.10 -13.69
C ARG A 337 -23.05 -31.00 -12.76
N GLN A 338 -23.58 -30.48 -11.66
CA GLN A 338 -24.30 -31.29 -10.67
C GLN A 338 -25.81 -31.41 -10.92
N ASP A 339 -26.40 -30.63 -11.84
CA ASP A 339 -27.82 -30.77 -12.22
C ASP A 339 -27.99 -31.32 -13.65
N PRO A 340 -27.99 -32.66 -13.82
CA PRO A 340 -28.18 -33.27 -15.13
C PRO A 340 -29.60 -33.06 -15.71
N ARG A 341 -30.57 -32.55 -14.94
CA ARG A 341 -31.97 -32.40 -15.40
C ARG A 341 -32.25 -31.06 -16.08
N ARG A 342 -31.34 -30.09 -15.99
CA ARG A 342 -31.47 -28.75 -16.64
C ARG A 342 -30.75 -28.60 -17.98
N ARG A 343 -30.07 -29.64 -18.47
CA ARG A 343 -29.44 -29.65 -19.81
C ARG A 343 -30.44 -29.79 -20.97
N SER A 344 -31.53 -29.02 -20.96
CA SER A 344 -32.46 -28.94 -22.09
C SER A 344 -31.90 -28.01 -23.16
N GLU A 345 -31.28 -28.59 -24.20
CA GLU A 345 -31.15 -28.14 -25.61
C GLU A 345 -30.77 -26.70 -26.01
N ARG A 346 -30.75 -25.71 -25.11
CA ARG A 346 -30.56 -24.29 -25.45
C ARG A 346 -29.10 -23.79 -25.37
N ASP A 347 -28.20 -24.57 -24.79
CA ASP A 347 -26.84 -24.11 -24.44
C ASP A 347 -25.76 -24.41 -25.52
N LYS A 348 -26.15 -24.56 -26.79
CA LYS A 348 -25.28 -25.18 -27.81
C LYS A 348 -24.46 -24.26 -28.74
N ALA A 349 -24.46 -22.93 -28.65
CA ALA A 349 -23.63 -22.17 -29.60
C ALA A 349 -23.08 -20.80 -29.20
N ASP A 350 -23.82 -19.92 -28.50
CA ASP A 350 -23.49 -18.48 -28.64
C ASP A 350 -23.05 -17.75 -27.37
N GLN A 351 -22.91 -18.42 -26.22
CA GLN A 351 -22.23 -17.80 -25.09
C GLN A 351 -20.75 -18.18 -25.12
N PRO A 352 -19.83 -17.23 -25.34
CA PRO A 352 -18.42 -17.47 -25.07
C PRO A 352 -18.33 -17.74 -23.57
N PHE A 353 -18.39 -19.02 -23.18
CA PHE A 353 -17.99 -19.43 -21.87
C PHE A 353 -16.55 -18.98 -21.73
N ILE A 354 -16.38 -17.87 -21.02
CA ILE A 354 -15.06 -17.37 -20.70
C ILE A 354 -14.43 -18.49 -19.90
N ASP A 355 -13.47 -19.19 -20.50
CA ASP A 355 -12.97 -20.44 -19.93
C ASP A 355 -12.21 -20.09 -18.64
N ALA A 356 -12.60 -20.69 -17.51
CA ALA A 356 -11.83 -20.57 -16.26
C ALA A 356 -10.35 -20.96 -16.50
N GLY A 357 -10.09 -21.87 -17.44
CA GLY A 357 -8.76 -22.22 -17.90
C GLY A 357 -8.00 -21.05 -18.55
N PHE A 358 -8.68 -20.18 -19.31
CA PHE A 358 -8.05 -18.98 -19.89
C PHE A 358 -7.57 -18.02 -18.81
N PHE A 359 -8.44 -17.67 -17.85
CA PHE A 359 -8.06 -16.80 -16.73
C PHE A 359 -6.95 -17.39 -15.87
N GLN A 360 -7.04 -18.69 -15.55
CA GLN A 360 -6.03 -19.39 -14.77
C GLN A 360 -4.67 -19.40 -15.49
N ASN A 361 -4.66 -19.66 -16.79
CA ASN A 361 -3.43 -19.66 -17.58
C ASN A 361 -2.79 -18.26 -17.63
N ARG A 362 -3.60 -17.21 -17.83
CA ARG A 362 -3.11 -15.83 -17.83
C ARG A 362 -2.56 -15.42 -16.47
N PHE A 363 -3.25 -15.76 -15.39
CA PHE A 363 -2.78 -15.54 -14.02
C PHE A 363 -1.45 -16.25 -13.77
N LEU A 364 -1.32 -17.52 -14.14
CA LEU A 364 -0.07 -18.29 -13.97
C LEU A 364 1.08 -17.75 -14.83
N GLU A 365 0.79 -17.27 -16.05
CA GLU A 365 1.77 -16.60 -16.91
C GLU A 365 2.31 -15.32 -16.25
N MET A 366 1.42 -14.46 -15.73
CA MET A 366 1.79 -13.23 -15.03
C MET A 366 2.61 -13.54 -13.76
N LYS A 367 2.18 -14.51 -12.96
CA LYS A 367 2.95 -14.98 -11.78
C LYS A 367 4.37 -15.43 -12.17
N ARG A 368 4.50 -16.19 -13.25
CA ARG A 368 5.80 -16.69 -13.73
C ARG A 368 6.68 -15.56 -14.23
N ALA A 369 6.12 -14.64 -15.02
CA ALA A 369 6.83 -13.47 -15.54
C ALA A 369 7.36 -12.59 -14.39
N TYR A 370 6.50 -12.29 -13.41
CA TYR A 370 6.85 -11.52 -12.22
C TYR A 370 7.94 -12.20 -11.39
N ARG A 371 7.79 -13.50 -11.08
CA ARG A 371 8.80 -14.27 -10.36
C ARG A 371 10.14 -14.28 -11.09
N ASN A 372 10.15 -14.46 -12.41
CA ASN A 372 11.38 -14.46 -13.20
C ASN A 372 12.06 -13.09 -13.18
N ARG A 373 11.28 -12.01 -13.25
CA ARG A 373 11.81 -10.65 -13.12
C ARG A 373 12.47 -10.45 -11.77
N LEU A 374 11.80 -10.86 -10.70
CA LEU A 374 12.29 -10.80 -9.34
C LEU A 374 13.55 -11.64 -9.07
N LEU A 375 13.71 -12.79 -9.74
CA LEU A 375 14.94 -13.58 -9.66
C LEU A 375 16.12 -12.95 -10.42
N LEU A 376 15.84 -12.10 -11.40
CA LEU A 376 16.85 -11.37 -12.18
C LEU A 376 17.20 -10.02 -11.57
N GLU A 377 16.22 -9.38 -10.94
CA GLU A 377 16.44 -8.26 -10.04
C GLU A 377 17.33 -8.79 -8.92
N LYS A 378 18.61 -8.42 -8.94
CA LYS A 378 19.40 -8.48 -7.71
C LYS A 378 18.59 -7.72 -6.65
N PRO A 379 18.54 -8.21 -5.39
CA PRO A 379 17.95 -7.42 -4.31
C PRO A 379 18.55 -6.02 -4.43
N PRO A 380 17.78 -4.96 -4.16
CA PRO A 380 18.18 -3.59 -4.42
C PRO A 380 19.43 -3.25 -3.60
N GLN A 381 20.60 -3.67 -4.07
CA GLN A 381 21.93 -3.24 -3.66
C GLN A 381 22.03 -1.84 -4.23
N ARG A 382 21.42 -0.91 -3.50
CA ARG A 382 21.26 0.45 -3.95
C ARG A 382 22.59 1.13 -3.76
N ARG A 383 23.26 1.35 -4.90
CA ARG A 383 23.52 2.66 -5.54
C ARG A 383 23.76 3.89 -4.63
N ALA A 384 24.10 3.71 -3.36
CA ALA A 384 24.87 4.64 -2.56
C ALA A 384 26.36 4.44 -2.89
N GLN A 385 26.71 4.29 -4.17
CA GLN A 385 28.00 4.78 -4.61
C GLN A 385 27.88 6.29 -4.50
N VAL A 386 28.26 6.77 -3.32
CA VAL A 386 28.77 8.12 -3.08
C VAL A 386 29.48 8.52 -4.36
N GLY A 387 28.93 9.51 -5.06
CA GLY A 387 29.56 10.14 -6.21
C GLY A 387 30.81 10.89 -5.78
N HIS A 388 31.76 10.21 -5.15
CA HIS A 388 33.10 10.69 -4.88
C HIS A 388 33.92 10.44 -6.15
N ARG A 389 33.52 11.06 -7.27
CA ARG A 389 34.47 11.34 -8.34
C ARG A 389 35.31 12.50 -7.85
N ILE A 390 36.43 12.16 -7.21
CA ILE A 390 37.57 13.05 -7.05
C ILE A 390 38.00 13.43 -8.48
N GLY A 391 37.59 14.61 -8.93
CA GLY A 391 38.25 15.27 -10.04
C GLY A 391 39.59 15.79 -9.53
N GLY A 392 40.65 15.04 -9.81
CA GLY A 392 42.02 15.56 -9.83
C GLY A 392 42.33 16.22 -11.16
#